data_AF-A0A317JTY8-F1
#
_entry.id   AF-A0A317JTY8-F1
#
_cell.length_a   1.000
_cell.length_b   1.000
_cell.length_c   1.000
_cell.angle_alpha   90.00
_cell.angle_beta   90.00
_cell.angle_gamma   90.00
#
_symmetry.space_group_name_H-M   'P 1'
#
loop_
_entity.id
_entity.type
_entity.pdbx_description
1 polymer ?
#
loop_
_entity_poly.entity_id
_entity_poly.type
_entity_poly.pdbx_seq_one_letter_code
_entity_poly.pdbx_strand_id
1 'polypeptide(L)'
;MNRSLPRVVHAEDLAGYTAVQLMHVMKAFMAILALPQSAAEHVDALVVPTGQGEEWRLTHAIRRWETNPDISYLLVANGNPAEETYHQITLPYVRRLGLRRLDGVHLQTEPAPNTGLQGAWIANQVEALGITSLALVVSPYHLPRVYLTVLKALSRSGIRVPLIPDPVPVSPDTPAPETQATAYDLLPGEAERILTYMAKDWVATLEELQRYLQWLWSDHKQLLSGARA
;
A
#
# COMPACT_ATOMS: atom_id res chain seq x y z
N MET A 1 -9.14 -18.88 -17.92
CA MET A 1 -8.11 -19.05 -16.87
C MET A 1 -7.24 -17.81 -16.88
N ASN A 2 -7.34 -16.96 -15.85
CA ASN A 2 -6.56 -15.74 -15.74
C ASN A 2 -5.26 -16.08 -15.00
N ARG A 3 -4.16 -16.35 -15.73
CA ARG A 3 -2.85 -16.58 -15.09
C ARG A 3 -2.42 -15.29 -14.39
N SER A 4 -2.07 -15.37 -13.12
CA SER A 4 -1.45 -14.25 -12.40
C SER A 4 -0.13 -13.88 -13.06
N LEU A 5 0.12 -12.57 -13.23
CA LEU A 5 1.41 -12.10 -13.76
C LEU A 5 2.56 -12.57 -12.86
N PRO A 6 3.68 -13.03 -13.44
CA PRO A 6 4.84 -13.53 -12.70
C PRO A 6 5.41 -12.47 -11.74
N ARG A 7 5.75 -12.87 -10.51
CA ARG A 7 6.25 -11.97 -9.44
C ARG A 7 7.69 -11.55 -9.64
N VAL A 8 8.53 -12.49 -10.01
CA VAL A 8 9.90 -12.26 -10.45
C VAL A 8 9.87 -12.14 -11.97
N VAL A 9 10.45 -11.06 -12.46
CA VAL A 9 10.52 -10.72 -13.88
C VAL A 9 11.95 -10.28 -14.12
N HIS A 10 12.58 -10.79 -15.17
CA HIS A 10 13.95 -10.40 -15.49
C HIS A 10 13.95 -9.04 -16.18
N ALA A 11 15.04 -8.28 -16.08
CA ALA A 11 15.10 -6.94 -16.70
C ALA A 11 14.91 -7.01 -18.23
N GLU A 12 15.32 -8.11 -18.85
CA GLU A 12 15.16 -8.43 -20.26
C GLU A 12 13.68 -8.55 -20.66
N ASP A 13 12.81 -8.98 -19.74
CA ASP A 13 11.37 -9.10 -20.00
C ASP A 13 10.69 -7.71 -20.10
N LEU A 14 11.35 -6.65 -19.61
CA LEU A 14 10.89 -5.28 -19.79
C LEU A 14 11.20 -4.71 -21.18
N ALA A 15 11.93 -5.43 -22.05
CA ALA A 15 12.30 -4.98 -23.39
C ALA A 15 11.08 -4.70 -24.30
N GLY A 16 9.91 -5.27 -23.98
CA GLY A 16 8.65 -4.98 -24.66
C GLY A 16 8.05 -3.59 -24.36
N TYR A 17 8.56 -2.88 -23.36
CA TYR A 17 8.11 -1.54 -22.98
C TYR A 17 9.04 -0.45 -23.51
N THR A 18 8.46 0.67 -23.90
CA THR A 18 9.21 1.84 -24.34
C THR A 18 9.91 2.53 -23.17
N ALA A 19 11.03 3.21 -23.44
CA ALA A 19 11.73 4.04 -22.44
C ALA A 19 10.80 5.10 -21.80
N VAL A 20 9.82 5.61 -22.55
CA VAL A 20 8.81 6.57 -22.05
C VAL A 20 7.91 5.91 -21.00
N GLN A 21 7.44 4.69 -21.25
CA GLN A 21 6.63 3.94 -20.28
C GLN A 21 7.40 3.65 -18.99
N LEU A 22 8.64 3.18 -19.11
CA LEU A 22 9.50 2.93 -17.95
C LEU A 22 9.78 4.22 -17.15
N MET A 23 10.02 5.33 -17.85
CA MET A 23 10.19 6.64 -17.23
C MET A 23 8.93 7.08 -16.46
N HIS A 24 7.73 6.77 -16.95
CA HIS A 24 6.50 7.06 -16.20
C HIS A 24 6.41 6.28 -14.89
N VAL A 25 6.81 5.00 -14.89
CA VAL A 25 6.87 4.20 -13.67
C VAL A 25 7.88 4.79 -12.70
N MET A 26 9.09 5.11 -13.15
CA MET A 26 10.10 5.74 -12.29
C MET A 26 9.63 7.07 -11.71
N LYS A 27 8.95 7.92 -12.50
CA LYS A 27 8.35 9.16 -12.00
C LYS A 27 7.33 8.90 -10.90
N ALA A 28 6.47 7.90 -11.05
CA ALA A 28 5.50 7.53 -10.03
C ALA A 28 6.20 7.03 -8.75
N PHE A 29 7.21 6.17 -8.88
CA PHE A 29 8.00 5.68 -7.73
C PHE A 29 8.63 6.83 -6.98
N MET A 30 9.38 7.68 -7.67
CA MET A 30 10.06 8.82 -7.06
C MET A 30 9.08 9.79 -6.40
N ALA A 31 7.96 10.10 -7.07
CA ALA A 31 6.98 11.03 -6.52
C ALA A 31 6.28 10.50 -5.27
N ILE A 32 5.96 9.20 -5.23
CA ILE A 32 5.36 8.56 -4.05
C ILE A 32 6.39 8.48 -2.92
N LEU A 33 7.57 7.92 -3.19
CA LEU A 33 8.58 7.68 -2.15
C LEU A 33 9.23 8.97 -1.60
N ALA A 34 9.15 10.08 -2.34
CA ALA A 34 9.62 11.39 -1.88
C ALA A 34 8.61 12.14 -1.00
N LEU A 35 7.39 11.62 -0.79
CA LEU A 35 6.47 12.22 0.17
C LEU A 35 7.05 12.17 1.59
N PRO A 36 6.86 13.22 2.42
CA PRO A 36 7.35 13.23 3.80
C PRO A 36 6.75 12.11 4.64
N GLN A 37 7.52 11.07 4.92
CA GLN A 37 7.06 9.89 5.68
C GLN A 37 6.67 10.24 7.12
N SER A 38 7.27 11.29 7.70
CA SER A 38 6.89 11.80 9.02
C SER A 38 5.41 12.23 9.09
N ALA A 39 4.79 12.60 7.97
CA ALA A 39 3.36 12.90 7.93
C ALA A 39 2.49 11.70 8.33
N ALA A 40 3.00 10.47 8.19
CA ALA A 40 2.31 9.26 8.61
C ALA A 40 2.15 9.16 10.13
N GLU A 41 2.79 10.02 10.94
CA GLU A 41 2.59 10.08 12.40
C GLU A 41 1.35 10.88 12.79
N HIS A 42 0.76 11.61 11.84
CA HIS A 42 -0.33 12.56 12.08
C HIS A 42 -1.60 12.23 11.30
N VAL A 43 -1.72 10.98 10.83
CA VAL A 43 -2.90 10.50 10.10
C VAL A 43 -3.93 9.90 11.05
N ASP A 44 -5.19 9.83 10.61
CA ASP A 44 -6.26 9.21 11.41
C ASP A 44 -6.14 7.68 11.43
N ALA A 45 -5.63 7.08 10.35
CA ALA A 45 -5.64 5.64 10.14
C ALA A 45 -4.31 5.08 9.64
N LEU A 46 -3.90 3.94 10.19
CA LEU A 46 -2.90 3.05 9.57
C LEU A 46 -3.62 1.99 8.74
N VAL A 47 -3.15 1.76 7.52
CA VAL A 47 -3.73 0.79 6.59
C VAL A 47 -2.68 -0.22 6.16
N VAL A 48 -2.98 -1.51 6.34
CA VAL A 48 -2.04 -2.61 6.13
C VAL A 48 -2.61 -3.62 5.12
N PRO A 49 -2.30 -3.45 3.82
CA PRO A 49 -2.54 -4.47 2.82
C PRO A 49 -1.59 -5.66 3.00
N THR A 50 -2.14 -6.84 3.29
CA THR A 50 -1.35 -8.06 3.49
C THR A 50 -1.07 -8.80 2.18
N GLY A 51 -0.04 -9.64 2.18
CA GLY A 51 0.34 -10.49 1.05
C GLY A 51 1.77 -10.98 1.19
N GLN A 52 2.10 -12.05 0.47
CA GLN A 52 3.42 -12.69 0.44
C GLN A 52 3.96 -13.16 1.80
N GLY A 53 3.10 -13.40 2.79
CA GLY A 53 3.52 -13.82 4.12
C GLY A 53 4.32 -12.76 4.89
N GLU A 54 4.30 -11.51 4.45
CA GLU A 54 5.14 -10.44 4.99
C GLU A 54 4.62 -9.93 6.35
N GLU A 55 4.78 -10.73 7.40
CA GLU A 55 4.40 -10.39 8.78
C GLU A 55 5.08 -9.12 9.29
N TRP A 56 6.21 -8.71 8.71
CA TRP A 56 6.85 -7.44 9.03
C TRP A 56 5.96 -6.23 8.76
N ARG A 57 5.03 -6.29 7.78
CA ARG A 57 4.05 -5.21 7.56
C ARG A 57 3.11 -5.07 8.75
N LEU A 58 2.60 -6.21 9.23
CA LEU A 58 1.70 -6.27 10.38
C LEU A 58 2.41 -5.85 11.65
N THR A 59 3.57 -6.40 11.94
CA THR A 59 4.31 -6.08 13.17
C THR A 59 4.78 -4.62 13.19
N HIS A 60 5.16 -4.05 12.04
CA HIS A 60 5.47 -2.62 11.95
C HIS A 60 4.24 -1.75 12.25
N ALA A 61 3.12 -2.00 11.57
CA ALA A 61 1.87 -1.26 11.80
C ALA A 61 1.37 -1.39 13.24
N ILE A 62 1.41 -2.60 13.81
CA ILE A 62 1.02 -2.86 15.21
C ILE A 62 1.91 -2.06 16.14
N ARG A 63 3.23 -2.05 15.96
CA ARG A 63 4.12 -1.23 16.81
C ARG A 63 3.73 0.25 16.75
N ARG A 64 3.54 0.79 15.55
CA ARG A 64 3.15 2.20 15.38
C ARG A 64 1.81 2.49 16.05
N TRP A 65 0.82 1.62 15.85
CA TRP A 65 -0.49 1.67 16.48
C TRP A 65 -0.43 1.66 18.00
N GLU A 66 0.38 0.77 18.59
CA GLU A 66 0.53 0.66 20.04
C GLU A 66 1.27 1.86 20.65
N THR A 67 2.20 2.48 19.90
CA THR A 67 3.01 3.62 20.39
C THR A 67 2.39 4.98 20.13
N ASN A 68 1.42 5.09 19.22
CA ASN A 68 0.79 6.35 18.85
C ASN A 68 -0.72 6.32 19.14
N PRO A 69 -1.15 6.82 20.32
CA PRO A 69 -2.56 6.81 20.68
C PRO A 69 -3.42 7.76 19.83
N ASP A 70 -2.81 8.75 19.17
CA ASP A 70 -3.54 9.76 18.37
C ASP A 70 -4.09 9.17 17.06
N ILE A 71 -3.50 8.07 16.58
CA ILE A 71 -4.07 7.29 15.48
C ILE A 71 -5.33 6.58 15.99
N SER A 72 -6.45 6.84 15.32
CA SER A 72 -7.78 6.39 15.72
C SER A 72 -8.17 5.06 15.10
N TYR A 73 -7.61 4.71 13.94
CA TYR A 73 -7.96 3.47 13.24
C TYR A 73 -6.75 2.64 12.79
N LEU A 74 -6.88 1.32 12.89
CA LEU A 74 -5.99 0.35 12.28
C LEU A 74 -6.80 -0.56 11.34
N LEU A 75 -6.60 -0.41 10.04
CA LEU A 75 -7.28 -1.18 9.01
C LEU A 75 -6.33 -2.25 8.46
N VAL A 76 -6.68 -3.53 8.59
CA VAL A 76 -5.87 -4.65 8.07
C VAL A 76 -6.65 -5.40 7.00
N ALA A 77 -6.22 -5.24 5.75
CA ALA A 77 -6.83 -5.94 4.61
C ALA A 77 -6.28 -7.37 4.51
N ASN A 78 -7.14 -8.32 4.16
CA ASN A 78 -6.79 -9.75 4.10
C ASN A 78 -5.94 -10.07 2.86
N GLY A 79 -5.32 -11.25 2.84
CA GLY A 79 -4.43 -11.68 1.78
C GLY A 79 -5.11 -12.52 0.70
N ASN A 80 -4.31 -12.96 -0.27
CA ASN A 80 -4.75 -13.88 -1.30
C ASN A 80 -4.67 -15.33 -0.77
N PRO A 81 -5.81 -16.06 -0.67
CA PRO A 81 -5.83 -17.43 -0.13
C PRO A 81 -5.11 -18.46 -1.00
N ALA A 82 -4.69 -18.09 -2.22
CA ALA A 82 -3.88 -18.93 -3.09
C ALA A 82 -2.36 -18.80 -2.87
N GLU A 83 -1.91 -17.90 -1.98
CA GLU A 83 -0.50 -17.81 -1.58
C GLU A 83 -0.14 -18.95 -0.64
N GLU A 84 1.04 -19.56 -0.82
CA GLU A 84 1.51 -20.64 0.06
C GLU A 84 1.72 -20.13 1.49
N THR A 85 2.09 -18.85 1.59
CA THR A 85 2.30 -18.13 2.86
C THR A 85 1.04 -17.47 3.41
N TYR A 86 -0.14 -17.79 2.86
CA TYR A 86 -1.39 -17.20 3.30
C TYR A 86 -1.73 -17.58 4.75
N HIS A 87 -1.99 -16.55 5.55
CA HIS A 87 -2.62 -16.68 6.86
C HIS A 87 -3.88 -15.82 6.90
N GLN A 88 -4.99 -16.42 7.36
CA GLN A 88 -6.21 -15.67 7.56
C GLN A 88 -6.00 -14.60 8.64
N ILE A 89 -6.27 -13.35 8.29
CA ILE A 89 -6.19 -12.22 9.22
C ILE A 89 -7.36 -12.31 10.20
N THR A 90 -7.07 -12.76 11.41
CA THR A 90 -8.02 -12.88 12.52
C THR A 90 -7.52 -12.11 13.73
N LEU A 91 -8.41 -11.73 14.64
CA LEU A 91 -8.02 -11.08 15.89
C LEU A 91 -7.00 -11.90 16.69
N PRO A 92 -7.17 -13.23 16.91
CA PRO A 92 -6.15 -14.05 17.55
C PRO A 92 -4.79 -14.00 16.86
N TYR A 93 -4.75 -13.96 15.52
CA TYR A 93 -3.50 -13.86 14.76
C TYR A 93 -2.77 -12.54 15.02
N VAL A 94 -3.44 -11.40 14.84
CA VAL A 94 -2.81 -10.09 15.06
C VAL A 94 -2.45 -9.84 16.53
N ARG A 95 -3.18 -10.43 17.49
CA ARG A 95 -2.80 -10.40 18.91
C ARG A 95 -1.50 -11.15 19.19
N ARG A 96 -1.24 -12.28 18.53
CA ARG A 96 0.05 -12.99 18.66
C ARG A 96 1.22 -12.16 18.14
N LEU A 97 0.96 -11.29 17.16
CA LEU A 97 1.95 -10.35 16.64
C LEU A 97 2.15 -9.10 17.53
N GLY A 98 1.44 -9.01 18.66
CA GLY A 98 1.63 -7.98 19.67
C GLY A 98 0.52 -6.94 19.76
N LEU A 99 -0.57 -7.07 19.01
CA LEU A 99 -1.72 -6.15 19.11
C LEU A 99 -2.42 -6.29 20.47
N ARG A 100 -2.60 -5.16 21.16
CA ARG A 100 -3.24 -5.06 22.47
C ARG A 100 -4.39 -4.07 22.45
N ARG A 101 -4.22 -2.89 21.87
CA ARG A 101 -5.27 -1.87 21.71
C ARG A 101 -6.23 -2.30 20.59
N LEU A 102 -7.49 -2.55 20.95
CA LEU A 102 -8.50 -3.10 20.03
C LEU A 102 -9.50 -2.07 19.51
N ASP A 103 -9.73 -1.00 20.27
CA ASP A 103 -10.67 0.05 19.88
C ASP A 103 -10.16 0.74 18.60
N GLY A 104 -10.96 0.73 17.54
CA GLY A 104 -10.57 1.25 16.22
C GLY A 104 -9.85 0.25 15.30
N VAL A 105 -9.75 -1.03 15.69
CA VAL A 105 -9.16 -2.07 14.83
C VAL A 105 -10.24 -2.68 13.93
N HIS A 106 -10.02 -2.62 12.62
CA HIS A 106 -10.89 -3.22 11.61
C HIS A 106 -10.10 -4.22 10.76
N LEU A 107 -10.55 -5.47 10.76
CA LEU A 107 -9.94 -6.56 10.00
C LEU A 107 -10.87 -6.95 8.85
N GLN A 108 -10.34 -7.03 7.64
CA GLN A 108 -11.08 -7.62 6.53
C GLN A 108 -11.20 -9.14 6.77
N THR A 109 -12.40 -9.60 7.11
CA THR A 109 -12.65 -11.03 7.40
C THR A 109 -12.61 -11.89 6.14
N GLU A 110 -13.12 -11.33 5.02
CA GLU A 110 -13.14 -12.02 3.73
C GLU A 110 -11.76 -12.04 3.07
N PRO A 111 -11.36 -13.15 2.42
CA PRO A 111 -10.13 -13.19 1.63
C PRO A 111 -10.12 -12.14 0.52
N ALA A 112 -8.94 -11.58 0.23
CA ALA A 112 -8.76 -10.62 -0.86
C ALA A 112 -7.71 -11.14 -1.86
N PRO A 113 -8.12 -11.92 -2.88
CA PRO A 113 -7.23 -12.53 -3.88
C PRO A 113 -6.33 -11.56 -4.67
N ASN A 114 -6.57 -10.26 -4.60
CA ASN A 114 -5.76 -9.25 -5.29
C ASN A 114 -5.83 -7.90 -4.56
N THR A 115 -4.85 -7.04 -4.84
CA THR A 115 -4.74 -5.71 -4.24
C THR A 115 -5.89 -4.77 -4.62
N GLY A 116 -6.61 -5.05 -5.72
CA GLY A 116 -7.80 -4.28 -6.10
C GLY A 116 -8.96 -4.46 -5.11
N LEU A 117 -9.20 -5.70 -4.66
CA LEU A 117 -10.19 -6.00 -3.62
C LEU A 117 -9.80 -5.43 -2.26
N GLN A 118 -8.51 -5.45 -1.92
CA GLN A 118 -7.99 -4.76 -0.73
C GLN A 118 -8.25 -3.25 -0.83
N GLY A 119 -7.92 -2.63 -1.98
CA GLY A 119 -8.17 -1.21 -2.22
C GLY A 119 -9.64 -0.81 -2.12
N ALA A 120 -10.55 -1.62 -2.68
CA ALA A 120 -11.99 -1.39 -2.57
C ALA A 120 -12.47 -1.49 -1.11
N TRP A 121 -12.01 -2.50 -0.37
CA TRP A 121 -12.33 -2.63 1.05
C TRP A 121 -11.82 -1.43 1.86
N ILE A 122 -10.60 -0.96 1.59
CA ILE A 122 -10.03 0.24 2.23
C ILE A 122 -10.90 1.47 1.95
N ALA A 123 -11.30 1.70 0.69
CA ALA A 123 -12.17 2.83 0.34
C ALA A 123 -13.51 2.79 1.10
N ASN A 124 -14.13 1.61 1.20
CA ASN A 124 -15.36 1.43 1.97
C ASN A 124 -15.16 1.73 3.47
N GLN A 125 -14.03 1.33 4.07
CA GLN A 125 -13.74 1.67 5.47
C GLN A 125 -13.50 3.17 5.65
N VAL A 126 -12.81 3.82 4.70
CA VAL A 126 -12.57 5.26 4.76
C VAL A 126 -13.88 6.05 4.77
N GLU A 127 -14.81 5.68 3.89
CA GLU A 127 -16.15 6.28 3.85
C GLU A 127 -16.95 5.98 5.12
N ALA A 128 -17.06 4.71 5.50
CA ALA A 128 -17.91 4.27 6.61
C ALA A 128 -17.47 4.82 7.97
N LEU A 129 -16.17 5.04 8.16
CA LEU A 129 -15.58 5.51 9.42
C LEU A 129 -15.29 7.02 9.41
N GLY A 130 -15.52 7.71 8.28
CA GLY A 130 -15.21 9.13 8.14
C GLY A 130 -13.71 9.44 8.30
N ILE A 131 -12.84 8.53 7.86
CA ILE A 131 -11.38 8.71 7.92
C ILE A 131 -11.00 9.86 6.99
N THR A 132 -10.29 10.86 7.50
CA THR A 132 -9.92 12.06 6.75
C THR A 132 -8.49 12.03 6.25
N SER A 133 -7.64 11.15 6.80
CA SER A 133 -6.26 10.92 6.35
C SER A 133 -5.79 9.51 6.73
N LEU A 134 -4.91 8.92 5.91
CA LEU A 134 -4.41 7.57 6.16
C LEU A 134 -2.96 7.37 5.71
N ALA A 135 -2.24 6.53 6.44
CA ALA A 135 -0.91 6.06 6.08
C ALA A 135 -0.95 4.61 5.61
N LEU A 136 -0.24 4.34 4.51
CA LEU A 136 -0.24 3.05 3.83
C LEU A 136 1.03 2.26 4.16
N VAL A 137 0.88 1.26 5.03
CA VAL A 137 1.97 0.45 5.58
C VAL A 137 2.27 -0.73 4.66
N VAL A 138 3.34 -0.61 3.86
CA VAL A 138 3.70 -1.60 2.83
C VAL A 138 5.21 -1.68 2.68
N SER A 139 5.74 -2.84 2.29
CA SER A 139 7.14 -2.99 1.93
C SER A 139 7.54 -2.04 0.78
N PRO A 140 8.74 -1.44 0.81
CA PRO A 140 9.13 -0.38 -0.13
C PRO A 140 8.97 -0.74 -1.61
N TYR A 141 9.28 -1.99 -1.98
CA TYR A 141 9.20 -2.47 -3.37
C TYR A 141 7.76 -2.66 -3.87
N HIS A 142 6.81 -2.91 -2.98
CA HIS A 142 5.38 -3.02 -3.32
C HIS A 142 4.62 -1.70 -3.22
N LEU A 143 5.13 -0.79 -2.38
CA LEU A 143 4.44 0.42 -1.97
C LEU A 143 3.93 1.27 -3.15
N PRO A 144 4.69 1.57 -4.22
CA PRO A 144 4.18 2.37 -5.34
C PRO A 144 2.95 1.76 -6.02
N ARG A 145 2.96 0.45 -6.27
CA ARG A 145 1.82 -0.23 -6.90
C ARG A 145 0.60 -0.22 -5.99
N VAL A 146 0.79 -0.53 -4.71
CA VAL A 146 -0.31 -0.57 -3.73
C VAL A 146 -0.87 0.84 -3.53
N TYR A 147 -0.02 1.86 -3.46
CA TYR A 147 -0.42 3.27 -3.39
C TYR A 147 -1.31 3.67 -4.57
N LEU A 148 -0.87 3.39 -5.80
CA LEU A 148 -1.67 3.68 -7.00
C LEU A 148 -2.98 2.88 -7.04
N THR A 149 -2.99 1.66 -6.49
CA THR A 149 -4.20 0.84 -6.40
C THR A 149 -5.21 1.46 -5.42
N VAL A 150 -4.76 1.83 -4.22
CA VAL A 150 -5.61 2.46 -3.20
C VAL A 150 -6.09 3.83 -3.67
N LEU A 151 -5.21 4.64 -4.26
CA LEU A 151 -5.58 5.93 -4.85
C LEU A 151 -6.68 5.77 -5.90
N LYS A 152 -6.59 4.76 -6.77
CA LYS A 152 -7.62 4.49 -7.77
C LYS A 152 -8.95 4.08 -7.14
N ALA A 153 -8.91 3.23 -6.10
CA ALA A 153 -10.10 2.79 -5.39
C ALA A 153 -10.82 3.95 -4.68
N LEU A 154 -10.06 4.83 -4.00
CA LEU A 154 -10.58 6.05 -3.37
C LEU A 154 -11.22 6.97 -4.42
N SER A 155 -10.51 7.24 -5.52
CA SER A 155 -11.01 8.10 -6.59
C SER A 155 -12.28 7.57 -7.24
N ARG A 156 -12.40 6.25 -7.46
CA ARG A 156 -13.63 5.62 -7.99
C ARG A 156 -14.82 5.75 -7.05
N SER A 157 -14.55 5.87 -5.75
CA SER A 157 -15.56 6.06 -4.71
C SER A 157 -15.85 7.55 -4.46
N GLY A 158 -15.25 8.46 -5.24
CA GLY A 158 -15.38 9.91 -5.02
C GLY A 158 -14.66 10.43 -3.77
N ILE A 159 -13.81 9.61 -3.16
CA ILE A 159 -13.12 9.93 -1.91
C ILE A 159 -11.78 10.59 -2.22
N ARG A 160 -11.50 11.70 -1.52
CA ARG A 160 -10.23 12.41 -1.62
C ARG A 160 -9.72 12.75 -0.23
N VAL A 161 -8.71 12.01 0.22
CA VAL A 161 -8.06 12.14 1.54
C VAL A 161 -6.55 12.03 1.39
N PRO A 162 -5.73 12.64 2.28
CA PRO A 162 -4.30 12.40 2.32
C PRO A 162 -3.97 10.92 2.51
N LEU A 163 -3.34 10.36 1.49
CA LEU A 163 -2.73 9.05 1.44
C LEU A 163 -1.21 9.22 1.57
N ILE A 164 -0.66 8.91 2.74
CA ILE A 164 0.76 9.03 3.04
C ILE A 164 1.44 7.66 2.93
N PRO A 165 2.56 7.53 2.20
CA PRO A 165 3.32 6.29 2.19
C PRO A 165 4.00 6.04 3.54
N ASP A 166 3.91 4.82 4.05
CA ASP A 166 4.62 4.36 5.24
C ASP A 166 5.42 3.09 4.93
N PRO A 167 6.64 3.23 4.36
CA PRO A 167 7.44 2.09 3.97
C PRO A 167 7.94 1.33 5.21
N VAL A 168 7.72 0.01 5.21
CA VAL A 168 8.22 -0.85 6.29
C VAL A 168 9.76 -0.90 6.25
N PRO A 169 10.46 -0.76 7.40
CA PRO A 169 11.91 -0.83 7.46
C PRO A 169 12.39 -2.28 7.34
N VAL A 170 12.49 -2.77 6.10
CA VAL A 170 13.01 -4.10 5.75
C VAL A 170 14.20 -3.92 4.80
N SER A 171 15.26 -4.73 5.01
CA SER A 171 16.41 -4.72 4.10
C SER A 171 15.99 -5.11 2.69
N PRO A 172 16.50 -4.45 1.63
CA PRO A 172 16.24 -4.88 0.26
C PRO A 172 16.77 -6.30 -0.03
N ASP A 173 17.76 -6.76 0.74
CA ASP A 173 18.31 -8.13 0.65
C ASP A 173 17.46 -9.18 1.37
N THR A 174 16.46 -8.77 2.16
CA THR A 174 15.59 -9.72 2.86
C THR A 174 14.66 -10.39 1.84
N PRO A 175 14.70 -11.73 1.71
CA PRO A 175 13.80 -12.44 0.79
C PRO A 175 12.34 -12.35 1.23
N ALA A 176 11.44 -12.11 0.29
CA ALA A 176 10.00 -12.22 0.54
C ALA A 176 9.61 -13.69 0.83
N PRO A 177 8.80 -13.98 1.86
CA PRO A 177 8.50 -15.35 2.28
C PRO A 177 7.89 -16.22 1.18
N GLU A 178 7.02 -15.64 0.37
CA GLU A 178 6.29 -16.33 -0.68
C GLU A 178 7.14 -16.70 -1.89
N THR A 179 8.07 -15.83 -2.30
CA THR A 179 8.84 -16.02 -3.54
C THR A 179 10.30 -16.35 -3.30
N GLN A 180 10.79 -16.17 -2.08
CA GLN A 180 12.20 -16.23 -1.70
C GLN A 180 13.09 -15.27 -2.52
N ALA A 181 12.48 -14.25 -3.12
CA ALA A 181 13.14 -13.26 -3.97
C ALA A 181 13.38 -11.97 -3.17
N THR A 182 14.48 -11.26 -3.47
CA THR A 182 14.82 -10.00 -2.83
C THR A 182 14.03 -8.83 -3.44
N ALA A 183 14.13 -7.65 -2.84
CA ALA A 183 13.52 -6.45 -3.42
C ALA A 183 14.06 -6.17 -4.84
N TYR A 184 15.34 -6.44 -5.10
CA TYR A 184 15.96 -6.24 -6.42
C TYR A 184 15.32 -7.12 -7.49
N ASP A 185 14.96 -8.35 -7.14
CA ASP A 185 14.33 -9.33 -8.04
C ASP A 185 12.84 -9.02 -8.31
N LEU A 186 12.16 -8.42 -7.33
CA LEU A 186 10.72 -8.15 -7.37
C LEU A 186 10.38 -6.83 -8.08
N LEU A 187 11.27 -5.83 -8.01
CA LEU A 187 11.03 -4.49 -8.56
C LEU A 187 10.68 -4.48 -10.06
N PRO A 188 11.35 -5.23 -10.96
CA PRO A 188 10.96 -5.29 -12.37
C PRO A 188 9.52 -5.80 -12.56
N GLY A 189 9.12 -6.82 -11.79
CA GLY A 189 7.76 -7.36 -11.84
C GLY A 189 6.72 -6.37 -11.32
N GLU A 190 7.07 -5.54 -10.34
CA GLU A 190 6.19 -4.45 -9.87
C GLU A 190 6.03 -3.35 -10.92
N ALA A 191 7.10 -3.00 -11.65
CA ALA A 191 7.04 -2.07 -12.77
C ALA A 191 6.16 -2.59 -13.92
N GLU A 192 6.34 -3.86 -14.31
CA GLU A 192 5.51 -4.51 -15.32
C GLU A 192 4.03 -4.50 -14.92
N ARG A 193 3.73 -4.87 -13.67
CA ARG A 193 2.36 -4.84 -13.13
C ARG A 193 1.76 -3.45 -13.20
N ILE A 194 2.49 -2.40 -12.82
CA ILE A 194 1.96 -1.03 -12.87
C ILE A 194 1.60 -0.67 -14.30
N LEU A 195 2.47 -0.93 -15.28
CA LEU A 195 2.18 -0.64 -16.69
C LEU A 195 0.96 -1.42 -17.19
N THR A 196 0.92 -2.73 -16.89
CA THR A 196 -0.20 -3.59 -17.28
C THR A 196 -1.51 -3.16 -16.61
N TYR A 197 -1.47 -2.78 -15.35
CA TYR A 197 -2.65 -2.42 -14.58
C TYR A 197 -3.14 -1.01 -14.91
N MET A 198 -2.24 -0.06 -15.22
CA MET A 198 -2.61 1.26 -15.74
C MET A 198 -3.37 1.13 -17.07
N ALA A 199 -2.91 0.28 -17.98
CA ALA A 199 -3.59 0.03 -19.27
C ALA A 199 -4.99 -0.58 -19.10
N LYS A 200 -5.26 -1.23 -17.96
CA LYS A 200 -6.56 -1.82 -17.61
C LYS A 200 -7.38 -0.93 -16.67
N ASP A 201 -6.92 0.28 -16.38
CA ASP A 201 -7.53 1.19 -15.42
C ASP A 201 -7.61 0.62 -13.99
N TRP A 202 -6.79 -0.36 -13.62
CA TRP A 202 -6.84 -1.01 -12.30
C TRP A 202 -6.06 -0.27 -11.21
N VAL A 203 -5.10 0.56 -11.61
CA VAL A 203 -4.34 1.44 -10.73
C VAL A 203 -4.35 2.85 -11.29
N ALA A 204 -4.07 3.85 -10.44
CA ALA A 204 -4.05 5.23 -10.86
C ALA A 204 -2.97 5.47 -11.93
N THR A 205 -3.29 6.27 -12.94
CA THR A 205 -2.34 6.69 -13.97
C THR A 205 -1.35 7.73 -13.40
N LEU A 206 -0.26 8.00 -14.12
CA LEU A 206 0.68 9.06 -13.72
C LEU A 206 0.00 10.43 -13.66
N GLU A 207 -0.94 10.72 -14.58
CA GLU A 207 -1.69 11.98 -14.59
C GLU A 207 -2.63 12.07 -13.37
N GLU A 208 -3.32 10.98 -13.02
CA GLU A 208 -4.13 10.90 -11.80
C GLU A 208 -3.28 11.13 -10.55
N LEU A 209 -2.10 10.50 -10.47
CA LEU A 209 -1.14 10.73 -9.39
C LEU A 209 -0.70 12.20 -9.32
N GLN A 210 -0.33 12.81 -10.44
CA GLN A 210 0.11 14.22 -10.47
C GLN A 210 -0.97 15.18 -9.98
N ARG A 211 -2.21 15.01 -10.46
CA ARG A 211 -3.36 15.82 -10.01
C ARG A 211 -3.64 15.61 -8.53
N TYR A 212 -3.53 14.39 -8.05
CA TYR A 212 -3.68 14.08 -6.64
C TYR A 212 -2.57 14.74 -5.80
N LEU A 213 -1.30 14.60 -6.19
CA LEU A 213 -0.17 15.18 -5.44
C LEU A 213 -0.20 16.71 -5.44
N GLN A 214 -0.57 17.34 -6.54
CA GLN A 214 -0.76 18.80 -6.59
C GLN A 214 -1.74 19.26 -5.52
N TRP A 215 -2.90 18.61 -5.43
CA TRP A 215 -3.88 18.90 -4.38
C TRP A 215 -3.36 18.61 -2.98
N LEU A 216 -2.69 17.47 -2.78
CA LEU A 216 -2.13 17.11 -1.48
C LEU A 216 -1.18 18.21 -0.97
N TRP A 217 -0.33 18.74 -1.85
CA TRP A 217 0.60 19.82 -1.51
C TRP A 217 -0.05 21.19 -1.37
N SER A 218 -1.12 21.47 -2.12
CA SER A 218 -1.86 22.73 -2.03
C SER A 218 -2.72 22.81 -0.76
N ASP A 219 -3.43 21.75 -0.43
CA ASP A 219 -4.49 21.78 0.59
C ASP A 219 -4.03 21.19 1.93
N HIS A 220 -3.01 20.32 1.93
CA HIS A 220 -2.56 19.61 3.13
C HIS A 220 -1.07 19.84 3.44
N LYS A 221 -0.53 21.00 3.05
CA LYS A 221 0.88 21.36 3.31
C LYS A 221 1.27 21.22 4.78
N GLN A 222 0.40 21.58 5.71
CA GLN A 222 0.65 21.51 7.15
C GLN A 222 0.91 20.07 7.63
N LEU A 223 0.08 19.13 7.16
CA LEU A 223 0.26 17.69 7.40
C LEU A 223 1.63 17.22 6.89
N LEU A 224 1.98 17.63 5.66
CA LEU A 224 3.24 17.23 5.01
C LEU A 224 4.49 17.85 5.65
N SER A 225 4.40 19.09 6.14
CA SER A 225 5.54 19.77 6.76
C SER A 225 5.72 19.48 8.25
N GLY A 226 4.83 18.70 8.86
CA GLY A 226 4.83 18.46 10.31
C GLY A 226 4.59 19.73 11.13
N ALA A 227 4.07 20.79 10.50
CA ALA A 227 3.76 22.03 11.18
C ALA A 227 2.38 21.85 11.82
N ARG A 228 2.34 21.70 13.15
CA ARG A 228 1.07 21.74 13.89
C ARG A 228 0.39 23.09 13.61
N ALA A 229 -0.88 23.04 13.21
CA ALA A 229 -1.75 24.21 13.18
C ALA A 229 -1.99 24.73 14.61
#